data_AF-A0A971NLY2-F1
#
_entry.id   AF-A0A971NLY2-F1
#
_cell.length_a   1.000
_cell.length_b   1.000
_cell.length_c   1.000
_cell.angle_alpha   90.00
_cell.angle_beta   90.00
_cell.angle_gamma   90.00
#
_symmetry.space_group_name_H-M   'P 1'
#
loop_
_entity.id
_entity.type
_entity.pdbx_description
1 polymer ?
#
loop_
_entity_poly.entity_id
_entity_poly.type
_entity_poly.pdbx_seq_one_letter_code
_entity_poly.pdbx_strand_id
1 'polypeptide(L)'
;MQKFLLDERYLDPETRAFYREMLTSLGRSEIPFLVGGAFALGCYTDIVRDTKDFDIFVLPEDAKRILKRLEQAGYQTEFTDPLWIAKAFHGDNVVDVIFSSGNGIGQVDQEWFDHACEGDLLDMKAQLIPPEEMIWSKAFVMTRDRYDGADVAHLLLGFVERLDWQRLLRRFNVHWRVLFNHLVLFAYIYPSERARIPLWVMEDLTGRLHDETSQPAPTERVCQGPFLSMVDYTIDVEKWGFRDPRPVKPTFRPPGPPKK
;
A
#
# COMPACT_ATOMS: atom_id res chain seq x y z
N MET A 1 3.24 10.15 -21.90
CA MET A 1 2.65 8.86 -21.48
C MET A 1 3.75 7.82 -21.49
N GLN A 2 4.26 7.46 -20.32
CA GLN A 2 5.21 6.36 -20.21
C GLN A 2 4.37 5.07 -20.31
N LYS A 3 4.66 4.23 -21.29
CA LYS A 3 4.04 2.90 -21.38
C LYS A 3 4.72 2.02 -20.34
N PHE A 4 3.94 1.51 -19.41
CA PHE A 4 4.38 0.63 -18.35
C PHE A 4 4.08 -0.80 -18.81
N LEU A 5 5.03 -1.46 -19.47
CA LEU A 5 4.80 -2.77 -20.08
C LEU A 5 5.13 -3.88 -19.09
N LEU A 6 4.12 -4.59 -18.59
CA LEU A 6 4.30 -5.76 -17.75
C LEU A 6 4.60 -7.01 -18.61
N ASP A 7 5.69 -7.72 -18.30
CA ASP A 7 5.95 -9.05 -18.85
C ASP A 7 5.25 -10.12 -18.01
N GLU A 8 4.09 -10.56 -18.48
CA GLU A 8 3.13 -11.38 -17.74
C GLU A 8 3.27 -12.89 -17.94
N ARG A 9 4.42 -13.31 -18.49
CA ARG A 9 4.71 -14.74 -18.76
C ARG A 9 4.75 -15.62 -17.50
N TYR A 10 4.57 -15.05 -16.32
CA TYR A 10 4.55 -15.74 -15.02
C TYR A 10 3.15 -16.14 -14.55
N LEU A 11 2.07 -15.54 -15.08
CA LEU A 11 0.71 -16.00 -14.81
C LEU A 11 0.36 -17.14 -15.75
N ASP A 12 -0.27 -18.19 -15.22
CA ASP A 12 -0.87 -19.19 -16.09
C ASP A 12 -2.01 -18.56 -16.93
N PRO A 13 -2.32 -19.13 -18.11
CA PRO A 13 -3.32 -18.56 -19.01
C PRO A 13 -4.72 -18.44 -18.40
N GLU A 14 -5.10 -19.32 -17.47
CA GLU A 14 -6.42 -19.32 -16.85
C GLU A 14 -6.55 -18.16 -15.86
N THR A 15 -5.57 -17.97 -14.98
CA THR A 15 -5.51 -16.82 -14.07
C THR A 15 -5.41 -15.49 -14.82
N ARG A 16 -4.65 -15.43 -15.91
CA ARG A 16 -4.60 -14.25 -16.79
C ARG A 16 -5.98 -13.93 -17.38
N ALA A 17 -6.65 -14.92 -17.96
CA ALA A 17 -7.98 -14.73 -18.56
C ALA A 17 -8.99 -14.26 -17.50
N PHE A 18 -8.92 -14.85 -16.30
CA PHE A 18 -9.75 -14.50 -15.17
C PHE A 18 -9.61 -13.04 -14.74
N TYR A 19 -8.39 -12.55 -14.53
CA TYR A 19 -8.19 -11.14 -14.15
C TYR A 19 -8.61 -10.17 -15.26
N ARG A 20 -8.46 -10.53 -16.53
CA ARG A 20 -8.96 -9.72 -17.65
C ARG A 20 -10.49 -9.64 -17.66
N GLU A 21 -11.16 -10.75 -17.42
CA GLU A 21 -12.62 -10.78 -17.33
C GLU A 21 -13.11 -9.93 -16.15
N MET A 22 -12.44 -10.04 -14.99
CA MET A 22 -12.70 -9.20 -13.82
C MET A 22 -12.60 -7.70 -14.15
N LEU A 23 -11.45 -7.26 -14.70
CA LEU A 23 -11.23 -5.87 -15.08
C LEU A 23 -12.25 -5.38 -16.10
N THR A 24 -12.62 -6.23 -17.07
CA THR A 24 -13.65 -5.91 -18.06
C THR A 24 -15.02 -5.76 -17.42
N SER A 25 -15.38 -6.64 -16.48
CA SER A 25 -16.65 -6.61 -15.75
C SER A 25 -16.78 -5.36 -14.90
N LEU A 26 -15.72 -5.00 -14.15
CA LEU A 26 -15.68 -3.80 -13.33
C LEU A 26 -15.67 -2.53 -14.18
N GLY A 27 -14.91 -2.49 -15.28
CA GLY A 27 -14.88 -1.35 -16.20
C GLY A 27 -16.25 -1.03 -16.82
N ARG A 28 -17.12 -2.04 -16.99
CA ARG A 28 -18.51 -1.86 -17.46
C ARG A 28 -19.49 -1.38 -16.38
N SER A 29 -19.09 -1.37 -15.11
CA SER A 29 -19.97 -1.03 -13.97
C SER A 29 -20.03 0.46 -13.64
N GLU A 30 -19.15 1.27 -14.24
CA GLU A 30 -18.97 2.70 -13.95
C GLU A 30 -18.65 3.01 -12.47
N ILE A 31 -18.25 2.00 -11.68
CA ILE A 31 -17.75 2.19 -10.32
C ILE A 31 -16.23 2.41 -10.39
N PRO A 32 -15.70 3.55 -9.94
CA PRO A 32 -14.27 3.81 -9.95
C PRO A 32 -13.50 2.80 -9.12
N PHE A 33 -12.39 2.30 -9.65
CA PHE A 33 -11.41 1.50 -8.93
C PHE A 33 -10.03 1.75 -9.51
N LEU A 34 -9.00 1.52 -8.71
CA LEU A 34 -7.60 1.58 -9.11
C LEU A 34 -6.95 0.21 -8.92
N VAL A 35 -5.99 -0.15 -9.76
CA VAL A 35 -5.15 -1.34 -9.55
C VAL A 35 -3.95 -0.96 -8.71
N GLY A 36 -3.64 -1.77 -7.71
CA GLY A 36 -2.49 -1.55 -6.84
C GLY A 36 -1.60 -2.79 -6.70
N GLY A 37 -0.98 -2.92 -5.53
CA GLY A 37 -0.24 -4.13 -5.16
C GLY A 37 0.92 -4.45 -6.09
N ALA A 38 1.20 -5.74 -6.26
CA ALA A 38 2.33 -6.19 -7.07
C ALA A 38 2.16 -5.90 -8.57
N PHE A 39 0.93 -5.83 -9.09
CA PHE A 39 0.67 -5.50 -10.50
C PHE A 39 1.01 -4.04 -10.82
N ALA A 40 0.55 -3.09 -9.98
CA ALA A 40 0.94 -1.69 -10.13
C ALA A 40 2.46 -1.50 -9.93
N LEU A 41 3.07 -2.26 -8.99
CA LEU A 41 4.52 -2.21 -8.79
C LEU A 41 5.26 -2.64 -10.05
N GLY A 42 4.85 -3.78 -10.63
CA GLY A 42 5.44 -4.30 -11.85
C GLY A 42 5.33 -3.32 -13.02
N CYS A 43 4.21 -2.60 -13.12
CA CYS A 43 4.07 -1.51 -14.09
C CYS A 43 5.11 -0.41 -13.85
N TYR A 44 5.34 -0.02 -12.60
CA TYR A 44 6.23 1.09 -12.27
C TYR A 44 7.72 0.75 -12.33
N THR A 45 8.10 -0.48 -11.98
CA THR A 45 9.51 -0.82 -11.76
C THR A 45 10.01 -1.97 -12.64
N ASP A 46 9.15 -2.54 -13.49
CA ASP A 46 9.40 -3.78 -14.24
C ASP A 46 9.76 -4.99 -13.35
N ILE A 47 9.49 -4.89 -12.03
CA ILE A 47 9.76 -5.96 -11.06
C ILE A 47 8.50 -6.80 -10.92
N VAL A 48 8.56 -7.98 -11.50
CA VAL A 48 7.50 -8.97 -11.45
C VAL A 48 7.68 -9.87 -10.23
N ARG A 49 6.57 -10.14 -9.54
CA ARG A 49 6.50 -11.12 -8.45
C ARG A 49 5.42 -12.15 -8.73
N ASP A 50 5.71 -13.37 -8.34
CA ASP A 50 4.68 -14.40 -8.22
C ASP A 50 3.72 -13.98 -7.10
N THR A 51 2.56 -13.46 -7.50
CA THR A 51 1.46 -13.08 -6.60
C THR A 51 0.21 -13.81 -7.05
N LYS A 52 -0.53 -14.32 -6.08
CA LYS A 52 -1.84 -14.95 -6.30
C LYS A 52 -3.00 -14.01 -6.03
N ASP A 53 -2.72 -12.85 -5.45
CA ASP A 53 -3.71 -11.84 -5.12
C ASP A 53 -3.65 -10.71 -6.15
N PHE A 54 -4.83 -10.26 -6.61
CA PHE A 54 -5.00 -9.08 -7.44
C PHE A 54 -5.63 -7.95 -6.62
N ASP A 55 -4.88 -6.88 -6.38
CA ASP A 55 -5.31 -5.78 -5.53
C ASP A 55 -6.04 -4.68 -6.32
N ILE A 56 -7.29 -4.40 -5.94
CA ILE A 56 -8.03 -3.21 -6.37
C ILE A 56 -8.31 -2.28 -5.19
N PHE A 57 -8.20 -0.98 -5.43
CA PHE A 57 -8.41 0.09 -4.46
C PHE A 57 -9.68 0.85 -4.81
N VAL A 58 -10.55 1.03 -3.83
CA VAL A 58 -11.89 1.61 -4.01
C VAL A 58 -12.20 2.57 -2.87
N LEU A 59 -13.07 3.56 -3.11
CA LEU A 59 -13.59 4.37 -2.02
C LEU A 59 -14.36 3.48 -1.02
N PRO A 60 -14.30 3.74 0.30
CA PRO A 60 -15.04 2.96 1.31
C PRO A 60 -16.54 2.82 1.02
N GLU A 61 -17.17 3.88 0.52
CA GLU A 61 -18.59 3.90 0.13
C GLU A 61 -18.90 2.98 -1.07
N ASP A 62 -17.92 2.71 -1.93
CA ASP A 62 -18.08 1.91 -3.13
C ASP A 62 -17.74 0.43 -2.94
N ALA A 63 -17.07 0.06 -1.84
CA ALA A 63 -16.67 -1.33 -1.57
C ALA A 63 -17.84 -2.32 -1.69
N LYS A 64 -19.00 -2.00 -1.10
CA LYS A 64 -20.21 -2.84 -1.20
C LYS A 64 -20.74 -2.99 -2.63
N ARG A 65 -20.66 -1.92 -3.43
CA ARG A 65 -21.12 -1.93 -4.83
C ARG A 65 -20.20 -2.79 -5.69
N ILE A 66 -18.88 -2.70 -5.46
CA ILE A 66 -17.87 -3.52 -6.12
C ILE A 66 -18.06 -4.99 -5.80
N LEU A 67 -18.23 -5.36 -4.52
CA LEU A 67 -18.50 -6.76 -4.16
C LEU A 67 -19.76 -7.29 -4.82
N LYS A 68 -20.87 -6.54 -4.78
CA LYS A 68 -22.11 -6.94 -5.47
C LYS A 68 -21.89 -7.16 -6.97
N ARG A 69 -21.05 -6.35 -7.61
CA ARG A 69 -20.71 -6.53 -9.03
C ARG A 69 -19.88 -7.81 -9.25
N LEU A 70 -18.93 -8.09 -8.38
CA LEU A 70 -18.14 -9.31 -8.43
C LEU A 70 -19.03 -10.54 -8.17
N GLU A 71 -19.97 -10.50 -7.23
CA GLU A 71 -20.96 -11.56 -7.01
C GLU A 71 -21.80 -11.84 -8.27
N GLN A 72 -22.27 -10.80 -8.94
CA GLN A 72 -23.00 -10.91 -10.21
C GLN A 72 -22.15 -11.51 -11.34
N ALA A 73 -20.84 -11.38 -11.27
CA ALA A 73 -19.89 -11.99 -12.18
C ALA A 73 -19.47 -13.42 -11.76
N GLY A 74 -20.09 -13.99 -10.72
CA GLY A 74 -19.85 -15.36 -10.28
C GLY A 74 -18.74 -15.53 -9.23
N TYR A 75 -18.35 -14.46 -8.55
CA TYR A 75 -17.35 -14.51 -7.48
C TYR A 75 -18.04 -14.76 -6.14
N GLN A 76 -17.39 -15.52 -5.27
CA GLN A 76 -17.77 -15.56 -3.85
C GLN A 76 -17.14 -14.36 -3.17
N THR A 77 -17.89 -13.56 -2.41
CA THR A 77 -17.34 -12.36 -1.77
C THR A 77 -17.52 -12.36 -0.27
N GLU A 78 -16.56 -11.75 0.43
CA GLU A 78 -16.55 -11.65 1.89
C GLU A 78 -15.89 -10.35 2.33
N PHE A 79 -16.50 -9.63 3.28
CA PHE A 79 -15.79 -8.61 4.06
C PHE A 79 -14.89 -9.30 5.09
N THR A 80 -13.64 -9.52 4.73
CA THR A 80 -12.65 -10.17 5.61
C THR A 80 -12.19 -9.27 6.74
N ASP A 81 -12.19 -7.95 6.54
CA ASP A 81 -12.18 -6.96 7.62
C ASP A 81 -13.01 -5.72 7.25
N PRO A 82 -14.03 -5.36 8.05
CA PRO A 82 -14.93 -4.25 7.73
C PRO A 82 -14.25 -2.88 7.72
N LEU A 83 -13.01 -2.75 8.21
CA LEU A 83 -12.30 -1.47 8.24
C LEU A 83 -11.43 -1.21 7.02
N TRP A 84 -10.98 -2.25 6.32
CA TRP A 84 -9.96 -2.03 5.30
C TRP A 84 -10.02 -2.94 4.06
N ILE A 85 -10.59 -4.14 4.14
CA ILE A 85 -10.53 -5.10 3.04
C ILE A 85 -11.75 -6.02 2.95
N ALA A 86 -12.15 -6.26 1.72
CA ALA A 86 -12.97 -7.40 1.35
C ALA A 86 -12.22 -8.25 0.31
N LYS A 87 -12.63 -9.51 0.16
CA LYS A 87 -12.06 -10.43 -0.82
C LYS A 87 -13.14 -10.98 -1.73
N ALA A 88 -12.78 -11.21 -2.98
CA ALA A 88 -13.58 -11.95 -3.94
C ALA A 88 -12.78 -13.14 -4.46
N PHE A 89 -13.42 -14.31 -4.51
CA PHE A 89 -12.79 -15.60 -4.79
C PHE A 89 -13.42 -16.27 -6.01
N HIS A 90 -12.58 -16.93 -6.81
CA HIS A 90 -13.02 -17.81 -7.88
C HIS A 90 -11.97 -18.91 -8.12
N GLY A 91 -12.28 -20.13 -7.67
CA GLY A 91 -11.28 -21.20 -7.61
C GLY A 91 -10.12 -20.80 -6.69
N ASP A 92 -8.90 -20.89 -7.18
CA ASP A 92 -7.67 -20.53 -6.45
C ASP A 92 -7.29 -19.05 -6.59
N ASN A 93 -8.02 -18.27 -7.39
CA ASN A 93 -7.74 -16.86 -7.62
C ASN A 93 -8.44 -15.96 -6.60
N VAL A 94 -7.73 -14.93 -6.15
CA VAL A 94 -8.20 -13.99 -5.12
C VAL A 94 -8.07 -12.55 -5.62
N VAL A 95 -9.12 -11.76 -5.40
CA VAL A 95 -9.11 -10.31 -5.63
C VAL A 95 -9.31 -9.60 -4.31
N ASP A 96 -8.35 -8.77 -3.94
CA ASP A 96 -8.39 -7.95 -2.73
C ASP A 96 -9.04 -6.61 -3.05
N VAL A 97 -10.18 -6.34 -2.43
CA VAL A 97 -10.94 -5.10 -2.54
C VAL A 97 -10.61 -4.22 -1.34
N ILE A 98 -9.63 -3.34 -1.54
CA ILE A 98 -8.99 -2.54 -0.50
C ILE A 98 -9.60 -1.16 -0.47
N PHE A 99 -10.05 -0.72 0.70
CA PHE A 99 -10.60 0.62 0.91
C PHE A 99 -9.92 1.37 2.08
N SER A 100 -9.00 0.69 2.77
CA SER A 100 -8.05 1.30 3.69
C SER A 100 -6.83 0.39 3.88
N SER A 101 -5.85 0.80 4.65
CA SER A 101 -4.80 -0.09 5.14
C SER A 101 -5.19 -0.71 6.48
N GLY A 102 -4.70 -1.91 6.77
CA GLY A 102 -4.96 -2.58 8.06
C GLY A 102 -4.47 -1.79 9.28
N ASN A 103 -3.53 -0.86 9.14
CA ASN A 103 -3.13 0.00 10.25
C ASN A 103 -4.00 1.26 10.44
N GLY A 104 -4.97 1.49 9.56
CA GLY A 104 -5.90 2.62 9.60
C GLY A 104 -5.34 3.96 9.12
N ILE A 105 -4.14 4.00 8.54
CA ILE A 105 -3.50 5.23 8.04
C ILE A 105 -3.88 5.51 6.58
N GLY A 106 -3.88 4.47 5.75
CA GLY A 106 -4.02 4.52 4.29
C GLY A 106 -5.45 4.36 3.79
N GLN A 107 -6.40 5.12 4.37
CA GLN A 107 -7.76 5.14 3.82
C GLN A 107 -7.73 5.63 2.37
N VAL A 108 -8.45 4.94 1.50
CA VAL A 108 -8.58 5.33 0.09
C VAL A 108 -9.51 6.54 0.02
N ASP A 109 -9.02 7.63 -0.56
CA ASP A 109 -9.76 8.88 -0.73
C ASP A 109 -9.70 9.36 -2.18
N GLN A 110 -10.39 10.48 -2.45
CA GLN A 110 -10.52 11.03 -3.81
C GLN A 110 -9.17 11.42 -4.43
N GLU A 111 -8.17 11.83 -3.63
CA GLU A 111 -6.84 12.17 -4.15
C GLU A 111 -6.12 10.96 -4.77
N TRP A 112 -6.43 9.72 -4.37
CA TRP A 112 -5.92 8.52 -5.06
C TRP A 112 -6.38 8.48 -6.52
N PHE A 113 -7.63 8.85 -6.78
CA PHE A 113 -8.23 8.85 -8.11
C PHE A 113 -7.82 10.07 -8.92
N ASP A 114 -7.77 11.25 -8.30
CA ASP A 114 -7.37 12.49 -8.97
C ASP A 114 -5.93 12.45 -9.50
N HIS A 115 -5.09 11.61 -8.89
CA HIS A 115 -3.69 11.42 -9.26
C HIS A 115 -3.39 10.05 -9.88
N ALA A 116 -4.42 9.28 -10.23
CA ALA A 116 -4.26 7.96 -10.82
C ALA A 116 -3.38 8.01 -12.07
N CYS A 117 -2.57 6.98 -12.24
CA CYS A 117 -1.71 6.84 -13.42
C CYS A 117 -2.28 5.80 -14.36
N GLU A 118 -2.28 6.07 -15.67
CA GLU A 118 -2.63 5.04 -16.65
C GLU A 118 -1.47 4.04 -16.80
N GLY A 119 -1.77 2.75 -16.73
CA GLY A 119 -0.84 1.65 -16.98
C GLY A 119 -1.37 0.64 -18.01
N ASP A 120 -0.45 -0.09 -18.64
CA ASP A 120 -0.77 -1.24 -19.49
C ASP A 120 -0.64 -2.51 -18.65
N LEU A 121 -1.76 -3.17 -18.37
CA LEU A 121 -1.84 -4.37 -17.55
C LEU A 121 -2.79 -5.38 -18.20
N LEU A 122 -2.33 -6.62 -18.35
CA LEU A 122 -3.03 -7.74 -18.98
C LEU A 122 -3.47 -7.46 -20.42
N ASP A 123 -2.65 -6.72 -21.18
CA ASP A 123 -2.97 -6.08 -22.47
C ASP A 123 -4.19 -5.13 -22.43
N MET A 124 -4.53 -4.61 -21.25
CA MET A 124 -5.63 -3.69 -21.01
C MET A 124 -5.11 -2.38 -20.43
N LYS A 125 -5.81 -1.28 -20.73
CA LYS A 125 -5.60 -0.01 -20.04
C LYS A 125 -6.24 -0.09 -18.66
N ALA A 126 -5.47 0.23 -17.62
CA ALA A 126 -5.95 0.29 -16.25
C ALA A 126 -5.52 1.60 -15.58
N GLN A 127 -6.34 2.08 -14.64
CA GLN A 127 -5.95 3.15 -13.72
C GLN A 127 -5.21 2.51 -12.54
N LEU A 128 -4.01 2.98 -12.26
CA LEU A 128 -3.14 2.49 -11.20
C LEU A 128 -3.16 3.48 -10.03
N ILE A 129 -2.96 2.96 -8.81
CA ILE A 129 -2.72 3.81 -7.63
C ILE A 129 -1.49 4.69 -7.87
N PRO A 130 -1.48 5.98 -7.46
CA PRO A 130 -0.33 6.82 -7.72
C PRO A 130 0.93 6.34 -6.97
N PRO A 131 2.15 6.59 -7.50
CA PRO A 131 3.39 6.17 -6.85
C PRO A 131 3.56 6.70 -5.42
N GLU A 132 3.08 7.90 -5.11
CA GLU A 132 3.13 8.50 -3.78
C GLU A 132 2.30 7.70 -2.76
N GLU A 133 1.05 7.38 -3.10
CA GLU A 133 0.14 6.56 -2.30
C GLU A 133 0.66 5.11 -2.16
N MET A 134 1.34 4.61 -3.18
CA MET A 134 1.99 3.31 -3.15
C MET A 134 3.21 3.30 -2.20
N ILE A 135 4.08 4.31 -2.27
CA ILE A 135 5.18 4.51 -1.32
C ILE A 135 4.62 4.63 0.09
N TRP A 136 3.59 5.47 0.27
CA TRP A 136 2.99 5.73 1.57
C TRP A 136 2.41 4.48 2.21
N SER A 137 1.57 3.73 1.50
CA SER A 137 0.96 2.51 2.03
C SER A 137 1.99 1.41 2.33
N LYS A 138 2.96 1.19 1.44
CA LYS A 138 4.01 0.17 1.60
C LYS A 138 5.03 0.51 2.69
N ALA A 139 5.29 1.79 2.94
CA ALA A 139 6.25 2.22 3.94
C ALA A 139 5.91 1.77 5.37
N PHE A 140 4.63 1.51 5.66
CA PHE A 140 4.18 1.01 6.95
C PHE A 140 4.17 -0.52 7.07
N VAL A 141 4.45 -1.27 6.00
CA VAL A 141 4.48 -2.74 6.06
C VAL A 141 5.85 -3.18 6.58
N MET A 142 5.94 -3.37 7.91
CA MET A 142 7.18 -3.73 8.62
C MET A 142 6.93 -4.79 9.70
N THR A 143 6.28 -5.89 9.31
CA THR A 143 6.12 -7.05 10.19
C THR A 143 7.34 -7.97 10.11
N ARG A 144 7.54 -8.83 11.12
CA ARG A 144 8.65 -9.79 11.17
C ARG A 144 8.72 -10.71 9.95
N ASP A 145 7.57 -11.00 9.34
CA ASP A 145 7.38 -11.94 8.24
C ASP A 145 7.14 -11.24 6.89
N ARG A 146 6.90 -9.93 6.90
CA ARG A 146 6.70 -9.13 5.70
C ARG A 146 7.21 -7.69 5.87
N TYR A 147 8.13 -7.32 4.99
CA TYR A 147 8.68 -5.97 4.90
C TYR A 147 8.70 -5.49 3.46
N ASP A 148 7.96 -4.42 3.14
CA ASP A 148 7.85 -3.89 1.78
C ASP A 148 8.86 -2.76 1.49
N GLY A 149 9.89 -2.55 2.34
CA GLY A 149 10.83 -1.43 2.16
C GLY A 149 11.68 -1.49 0.88
N ALA A 150 11.90 -2.68 0.31
CA ALA A 150 12.52 -2.79 -1.01
C ALA A 150 11.64 -2.16 -2.10
N ASP A 151 10.32 -2.31 -2.01
CA ASP A 151 9.37 -1.72 -2.97
C ASP A 151 9.41 -0.21 -2.89
N VAL A 152 9.45 0.33 -1.67
CA VAL A 152 9.62 1.77 -1.43
C VAL A 152 10.91 2.27 -2.07
N ALA A 153 12.03 1.58 -1.88
CA ALA A 153 13.32 1.96 -2.46
C ALA A 153 13.30 1.90 -4.01
N HIS A 154 12.67 0.88 -4.61
CA HIS A 154 12.53 0.78 -6.07
C HIS A 154 11.63 1.87 -6.66
N LEU A 155 10.51 2.18 -5.99
CA LEU A 155 9.62 3.25 -6.40
C LEU A 155 10.34 4.61 -6.31
N LEU A 156 11.08 4.87 -5.24
CA LEU A 156 11.92 6.05 -5.13
C LEU A 156 12.93 6.10 -6.29
N LEU A 157 13.68 5.03 -6.54
CA LEU A 157 14.69 5.01 -7.61
C LEU A 157 14.10 5.33 -8.99
N GLY A 158 12.91 4.79 -9.29
CA GLY A 158 12.22 4.98 -10.57
C GLY A 158 11.48 6.31 -10.69
N PHE A 159 11.00 6.90 -9.59
CA PHE A 159 10.05 8.02 -9.64
C PHE A 159 10.50 9.29 -8.92
N VAL A 160 11.65 9.31 -8.23
CA VAL A 160 12.12 10.44 -7.40
C VAL A 160 11.93 11.84 -8.02
N GLU A 161 12.15 12.00 -9.33
CA GLU A 161 12.02 13.28 -10.06
C GLU A 161 10.57 13.65 -10.41
N ARG A 162 9.66 12.68 -10.38
CA ARG A 162 8.24 12.82 -10.76
C ARG A 162 7.30 12.88 -9.56
N LEU A 163 7.78 12.50 -8.38
CA LEU A 163 6.98 12.52 -7.16
C LEU A 163 6.60 13.97 -6.80
N ASP A 164 5.34 14.17 -6.45
CA ASP A 164 4.90 15.32 -5.67
C ASP A 164 5.34 15.13 -4.21
N TRP A 165 6.52 15.63 -3.90
CA TRP A 165 7.11 15.58 -2.56
C TRP A 165 6.27 16.29 -1.50
N GLN A 166 5.54 17.33 -1.86
CA GLN A 166 4.65 18.01 -0.92
C GLN A 166 3.47 17.11 -0.58
N ARG A 167 2.84 16.46 -1.58
CA ARG A 167 1.77 15.48 -1.34
C ARG A 167 2.30 14.32 -0.51
N LEU A 168 3.46 13.77 -0.84
CA LEU A 168 4.04 12.66 -0.10
C LEU A 168 4.29 13.03 1.38
N LEU A 169 4.89 14.20 1.66
CA LEU A 169 5.06 14.68 3.04
C LEU A 169 3.72 14.89 3.76
N ARG A 170 2.70 15.41 3.06
CA ARG A 170 1.34 15.56 3.61
C ARG A 170 0.70 14.20 3.93
N ARG A 171 0.88 13.18 3.09
CA ARG A 171 0.36 11.82 3.34
C ARG A 171 0.96 11.20 4.60
N PHE A 172 2.27 11.37 4.83
CA PHE A 172 2.91 10.89 6.05
C PHE A 172 2.57 11.74 7.29
N ASN A 173 2.38 13.06 7.14
CA ASN A 173 1.98 13.97 8.22
C ASN A 173 2.76 13.74 9.53
N VAL A 174 2.08 13.36 10.62
CA VAL A 174 2.66 13.09 11.94
C VAL A 174 3.57 11.86 11.95
N HIS A 175 3.49 11.00 10.94
CA HIS A 175 4.32 9.80 10.74
C HIS A 175 5.54 10.06 9.86
N TRP A 176 5.98 11.31 9.71
CA TRP A 176 7.14 11.71 8.92
C TRP A 176 8.41 10.88 9.21
N ARG A 177 8.56 10.38 10.45
CA ARG A 177 9.69 9.49 10.84
C ARG A 177 9.74 8.20 10.01
N VAL A 178 8.60 7.67 9.58
CA VAL A 178 8.52 6.46 8.75
C VAL A 178 9.06 6.76 7.34
N LEU A 179 8.64 7.87 6.73
CA LEU A 179 9.21 8.31 5.44
C LEU A 179 10.71 8.57 5.58
N PHE A 180 11.12 9.31 6.61
CA PHE A 180 12.52 9.66 6.82
C PHE A 180 13.41 8.42 6.97
N ASN A 181 12.95 7.39 7.68
CA ASN A 181 13.65 6.10 7.76
C ASN A 181 13.90 5.49 6.37
N HIS A 182 12.88 5.47 5.51
CA HIS A 182 13.04 4.94 4.14
C HIS A 182 13.97 5.80 3.29
N LEU A 183 13.99 7.13 3.45
CA LEU A 183 14.92 8.01 2.73
C LEU A 183 16.38 7.83 3.19
N VAL A 184 16.59 7.64 4.50
CA VAL A 184 17.92 7.30 5.04
C VAL A 184 18.40 5.95 4.50
N LEU A 185 17.52 4.93 4.50
CA LEU A 185 17.83 3.62 3.93
C LEU A 185 18.06 3.69 2.42
N PHE A 186 17.30 4.50 1.68
CA PHE A 186 17.49 4.70 0.25
C PHE A 186 18.91 5.17 -0.07
N ALA A 187 19.44 6.14 0.68
CA ALA A 187 20.82 6.62 0.49
C ALA A 187 21.89 5.55 0.81
N TYR A 188 21.58 4.60 1.69
CA TYR A 188 22.45 3.45 1.96
C TYR A 188 22.36 2.39 0.85
N ILE A 189 21.15 2.10 0.37
CA ILE A 189 20.89 1.11 -0.70
C ILE A 189 21.47 1.60 -2.04
N TYR A 190 21.33 2.89 -2.34
CA TYR A 190 21.79 3.52 -3.58
C TYR A 190 22.68 4.75 -3.30
N PRO A 191 23.95 4.57 -2.88
CA PRO A 191 24.83 5.69 -2.54
C PRO A 191 25.09 6.67 -3.69
N SER A 192 25.06 6.21 -4.95
CA SER A 192 25.19 7.06 -6.14
C SER A 192 23.95 7.91 -6.40
N GLU A 193 22.77 7.44 -5.97
CA GLU A 193 21.47 8.03 -6.26
C GLU A 193 20.96 8.94 -5.14
N ARG A 194 21.64 8.96 -3.98
CA ARG A 194 21.21 9.70 -2.79
C ARG A 194 20.89 11.17 -3.02
N ALA A 195 21.59 11.81 -3.97
CA ALA A 195 21.41 13.22 -4.31
C ALA A 195 20.17 13.50 -5.18
N ARG A 196 19.49 12.45 -5.67
CA ARG A 196 18.24 12.58 -6.43
C ARG A 196 17.05 12.92 -5.53
N ILE A 197 17.10 12.56 -4.24
CA ILE A 197 16.12 13.04 -3.26
C ILE A 197 16.31 14.55 -3.11
N PRO A 198 15.25 15.38 -3.21
CA PRO A 198 15.39 16.82 -3.10
C PRO A 198 16.01 17.22 -1.77
N LEU A 199 17.04 18.08 -1.83
CA LEU A 199 17.78 18.52 -0.64
C LEU A 199 16.86 19.11 0.44
N TRP A 200 15.89 19.94 0.03
CA TRP A 200 14.95 20.56 0.95
C TRP A 200 14.09 19.55 1.73
N VAL A 201 13.79 18.37 1.16
CA VAL A 201 13.05 17.31 1.87
C VAL A 201 13.90 16.74 2.99
N MET A 202 15.18 16.48 2.71
CA MET A 202 16.12 15.99 3.71
C MET A 202 16.40 17.02 4.80
N GLU A 203 16.52 18.31 4.42
CA GLU A 203 16.69 19.41 5.36
C GLU A 203 15.46 19.58 6.27
N ASP A 204 14.24 19.55 5.72
CA ASP A 204 13.00 19.63 6.50
C ASP A 204 12.90 18.47 7.51
N LEU A 205 13.06 17.22 7.08
CA LEU A 205 12.95 16.05 7.96
C LEU A 205 14.07 15.99 9.01
N THR A 206 15.28 16.42 8.66
CA THR A 206 16.39 16.55 9.62
C THR A 206 16.11 17.66 10.64
N GLY A 207 15.56 18.80 10.19
CA GLY A 207 15.14 19.91 11.04
C GLY A 207 14.06 19.47 12.05
N ARG A 208 13.01 18.79 11.58
CA ARG A 208 11.96 18.21 12.45
C ARG A 208 12.55 17.27 13.51
N LEU A 209 13.49 16.41 13.12
CA LEU A 209 14.17 15.52 14.05
C LEU A 209 14.99 16.28 15.08
N HIS A 210 15.72 17.31 14.66
CA HIS A 210 16.51 18.15 15.54
C HIS A 210 15.64 18.89 16.56
N ASP A 211 14.56 19.52 16.09
CA ASP A 211 13.63 20.26 16.94
C ASP A 211 12.93 19.35 17.94
N GLU A 212 12.46 18.17 17.52
CA GLU A 212 11.82 17.20 18.41
C GLU A 212 12.79 16.66 19.46
N THR A 213 14.04 16.36 19.09
CA THR A 213 15.06 15.84 20.01
C THR A 213 15.53 16.89 21.01
N SER A 214 15.42 18.17 20.65
CA SER A 214 15.73 19.30 21.54
C SER A 214 14.63 19.58 22.57
N GLN A 215 13.44 18.99 22.39
CA GLN A 215 12.33 19.10 23.32
C GLN A 215 12.30 17.93 24.31
N PRO A 216 11.73 18.11 25.52
CA PRO A 216 11.49 17.00 26.42
C PRO A 216 10.62 15.92 25.78
N ALA A 217 10.99 14.66 25.97
CA ALA A 217 10.18 13.54 25.51
C ALA A 217 8.77 13.57 26.14
N PRO A 218 7.71 13.18 25.41
CA PRO A 218 6.38 13.04 25.97
C PRO A 218 6.38 12.09 27.18
N THR A 219 5.63 12.44 28.22
CA THR A 219 5.44 11.59 29.41
C THR A 219 4.44 10.47 29.15
N GLU A 220 3.60 10.62 28.12
CA GLU A 220 2.63 9.61 27.73
C GLU A 220 3.33 8.36 27.16
N ARG A 221 3.01 7.19 27.73
CA ARG A 221 3.56 5.92 27.27
C ARG A 221 2.78 5.42 26.06
N VAL A 222 3.07 5.93 24.88
CA VAL A 222 2.48 5.48 23.60
C VAL A 222 3.43 4.55 22.86
N CYS A 223 2.93 3.45 22.31
CA CYS A 223 3.67 2.63 21.37
C CYS A 223 3.05 2.80 19.97
N GLN A 224 3.77 3.44 19.05
CA GLN A 224 3.34 3.60 17.65
C GLN A 224 3.65 2.37 16.78
N GLY A 225 4.36 1.37 17.33
CA GLY A 225 4.68 0.11 16.66
C GLY A 225 3.48 -0.61 16.01
N PRO A 226 2.26 -0.60 16.59
CA PRO A 226 1.07 -1.17 15.96
C PRO A 226 0.68 -0.57 14.60
N PHE A 227 1.19 0.61 14.24
CA PHE A 227 1.06 1.14 12.87
C PHE A 227 1.97 0.43 11.86
N LEU A 228 3.11 -0.11 12.32
CA LEU A 228 4.13 -0.78 11.51
C LEU A 228 3.93 -2.30 11.47
N SER A 229 3.53 -2.87 12.60
CA SER A 229 3.19 -4.29 12.73
C SER A 229 2.13 -4.50 13.79
N MET A 230 1.00 -5.05 13.39
CA MET A 230 -0.12 -5.32 14.31
C MET A 230 0.15 -6.46 15.29
N VAL A 231 1.13 -7.31 14.99
CA VAL A 231 1.44 -8.52 15.77
C VAL A 231 2.70 -8.33 16.62
N ASP A 232 3.75 -7.73 16.07
CA ASP A 232 5.06 -7.72 16.74
C ASP A 232 5.10 -6.82 17.98
N TYR A 233 4.29 -5.76 17.99
CA TYR A 233 4.19 -4.81 19.11
C TYR A 233 3.01 -5.09 20.04
N THR A 234 2.40 -6.28 19.95
CA THR A 234 1.28 -6.66 20.83
C THR A 234 1.72 -6.70 22.29
N ILE A 235 2.94 -7.16 22.56
CA ILE A 235 3.49 -7.25 23.92
C ILE A 235 3.63 -5.87 24.58
N ASP A 236 4.00 -4.84 23.80
CA ASP A 236 4.15 -3.46 24.26
C ASP A 236 2.84 -2.93 24.84
N VAL A 237 1.74 -3.21 24.14
CA VAL A 237 0.40 -2.75 24.51
C VAL A 237 -0.22 -3.64 25.60
N GLU A 238 -0.22 -4.96 25.41
CA GLU A 238 -0.93 -5.89 26.30
C GLU A 238 -0.21 -6.16 27.62
N LYS A 239 1.13 -6.04 27.65
CA LYS A 239 1.94 -6.39 28.84
C LYS A 239 2.83 -5.27 29.36
N TRP A 240 3.43 -4.45 28.50
CA TRP A 240 4.37 -3.40 28.95
C TRP A 240 3.69 -2.08 29.31
N GLY A 241 2.37 -1.98 29.13
CA GLY A 241 1.55 -0.85 29.57
C GLY A 241 1.65 0.38 28.68
N PHE A 242 2.03 0.21 27.41
CA PHE A 242 1.94 1.29 26.42
C PHE A 242 0.51 1.40 25.86
N ARG A 243 0.07 2.62 25.56
CA ARG A 243 -1.18 2.87 24.85
C ARG A 243 -0.98 2.63 23.35
N ASP A 244 -1.92 1.92 22.75
CA ASP A 244 -2.09 1.85 21.29
C ASP A 244 -2.77 3.13 20.79
N PRO A 245 -2.11 3.93 19.94
CA PRO A 245 -2.65 5.21 19.46
C PRO A 245 -3.67 5.06 18.33
N ARG A 246 -3.88 3.87 17.78
CA ARG A 246 -4.82 3.68 16.66
C ARG A 246 -6.27 3.94 17.09
N PRO A 247 -7.04 4.74 16.33
CA PRO A 247 -8.42 5.05 16.68
C PRO A 247 -9.36 3.85 16.53
N VAL A 248 -9.07 2.97 15.58
CA VAL A 248 -9.82 1.74 15.33
C VAL A 248 -8.83 0.60 15.12
N LYS A 249 -9.20 -0.59 15.59
CA LYS A 249 -8.38 -1.80 15.51
C LYS A 249 -9.04 -2.78 14.54
N PRO A 250 -8.32 -3.30 13.53
CA PRO A 250 -8.83 -4.37 12.70
C PRO A 250 -9.22 -5.58 13.53
N THR A 251 -10.26 -6.23 13.05
CA THR A 251 -10.76 -7.49 13.56
C THR A 251 -9.96 -8.68 13.01
N PHE A 252 -9.39 -8.52 11.81
CA PHE A 252 -8.54 -9.52 11.19
C PHE A 252 -7.13 -9.47 11.79
N ARG A 253 -6.80 -10.51 12.57
CA ARG A 253 -5.40 -10.86 12.84
C ARG A 253 -4.96 -11.82 11.72
N PRO A 254 -3.77 -11.67 11.12
CA PRO A 254 -3.25 -12.69 10.23
C PRO A 254 -3.32 -14.05 10.95
N PRO A 255 -3.61 -15.15 10.22
CA PRO A 255 -3.61 -16.47 10.82
C PRO A 255 -2.31 -16.64 11.59
N GLY A 256 -2.40 -17.09 12.85
CA GLY A 256 -1.22 -17.40 13.65
C GLY A 256 -0.28 -18.33 12.87
N PRO A 257 0.99 -18.44 13.30
CA PRO A 257 1.96 -19.28 12.60
C PRO A 257 1.35 -20.67 12.34
N PRO A 258 1.62 -21.30 11.19
CA PRO A 258 1.09 -22.62 10.89
C PRO A 258 1.33 -23.52 12.10
N LYS A 259 0.26 -24.17 12.58
CA LYS A 259 0.40 -25.17 13.65
C LYS A 259 1.42 -26.19 13.15
N LYS A 260 2.54 -26.30 13.87
CA LYS A 260 3.58 -27.29 13.62
C LYS A 260 2.98 -28.70 13.69
#